data_AF-A0A1X9SU08-F1
#
_entry.id   AF-A0A1X9SU08-F1
#
_cell.length_a   1.000
_cell.length_b   1.000
_cell.length_c   1.000
_cell.angle_alpha   90.00
_cell.angle_beta   90.00
_cell.angle_gamma   90.00
#
_symmetry.space_group_name_H-M   'P 1'
#
loop_
_entity.id
_entity.type
_entity.pdbx_description
1 polymer ?
#
loop_
_entity_poly.entity_id
_entity_poly.type
_entity_poly.pdbx_seq_one_letter_code
_entity_poly.pdbx_strand_id
1 'polypeptide(L)'
;MINAKFKAGKYYIGDLAKILDYANLTNLKYGFGFLDEFTYVNFELECDEIADSDGFIYSVDSANFGIIDAKIIDDELLSSRILTLRHGFIANKFSSHPLARIVDFKDEFKVSICDNEIKFGNIILNL
;
A
#
# COMPACT_ATOMS: atom_id res chain seq x y z
N MET A 1 14.40 12.92 -2.37
CA MET A 1 13.19 12.86 -3.22
C MET A 1 13.18 11.54 -3.98
N ILE A 2 12.29 10.62 -3.62
CA ILE A 2 12.04 9.40 -4.39
C ILE A 2 10.96 9.74 -5.43
N ASN A 3 11.21 9.40 -6.69
CA ASN A 3 10.25 9.57 -7.78
C ASN A 3 10.15 8.26 -8.56
N ALA A 4 9.10 7.50 -8.29
CA ALA A 4 8.85 6.21 -8.91
C ALA A 4 7.72 6.33 -9.93
N LYS A 5 7.91 5.79 -11.14
CA LYS A 5 6.86 5.74 -12.16
C LYS A 5 6.18 4.38 -12.15
N PHE A 6 4.86 4.40 -12.15
CA PHE A 6 4.01 3.23 -12.21
C PHE A 6 3.15 3.27 -13.46
N LYS A 7 2.81 2.08 -13.97
CA LYS A 7 1.88 1.92 -15.10
C LYS A 7 0.44 2.11 -14.61
N ALA A 8 -0.49 2.29 -15.55
CA ALA A 8 -1.90 2.15 -15.25
C ALA A 8 -2.19 0.73 -14.70
N GLY A 9 -3.07 0.63 -13.71
CA GLY A 9 -3.38 -0.63 -13.06
C GLY A 9 -3.97 -0.47 -11.66
N LYS A 10 -4.19 -1.62 -11.01
CA LYS A 10 -4.69 -1.68 -9.63
C LYS A 10 -3.51 -1.83 -8.67
N TYR A 11 -3.49 -0.99 -7.65
CA TYR A 11 -2.42 -0.96 -6.67
C TYR A 11 -2.97 -0.98 -5.26
N TYR A 12 -2.33 -1.77 -4.40
CA TYR A 12 -2.53 -1.72 -2.96
C TYR A 12 -1.76 -0.54 -2.39
N ILE A 13 -2.42 0.27 -1.55
CA ILE A 13 -1.79 1.34 -0.78
C ILE A 13 -2.10 1.09 0.70
N GLY A 14 -1.06 0.97 1.51
CA GLY A 14 -1.17 0.71 2.95
C GLY A 14 0.08 0.03 3.53
N ASP A 15 -0.05 -0.49 4.74
CA ASP A 15 0.97 -1.29 5.40
C ASP A 15 1.21 -2.61 4.65
N LEU A 16 2.38 -2.75 4.02
CA LEU A 16 2.77 -3.89 3.20
C LEU A 16 2.91 -5.18 4.02
N ALA A 17 3.15 -5.09 5.34
CA ALA A 17 3.23 -6.27 6.21
C ALA A 17 1.91 -7.03 6.31
N LYS A 18 0.78 -6.37 5.99
CA LYS A 18 -0.54 -7.03 5.96
C LYS A 18 -0.69 -8.00 4.79
N ILE A 19 0.03 -7.76 3.70
CA ILE A 19 -0.10 -8.52 2.44
C ILE A 19 1.19 -9.22 2.00
N LEU A 20 2.27 -9.11 2.77
CA LEU A 20 3.54 -9.79 2.48
C LEU A 20 3.84 -10.83 3.57
N ASP A 21 4.61 -11.85 3.19
CA ASP A 21 5.19 -12.79 4.14
C ASP A 21 6.52 -12.26 4.70
N TYR A 22 7.07 -12.98 5.67
CA TYR A 22 8.31 -12.56 6.32
C TYR A 22 9.50 -12.51 5.34
N ALA A 23 9.59 -13.47 4.41
CA ALA A 23 10.67 -13.50 3.43
C ALA A 23 10.63 -12.25 2.53
N ASN A 24 9.45 -11.90 2.04
CA ASN A 24 9.21 -10.72 1.23
C ASN A 24 9.46 -9.42 2.00
N LEU A 25 9.01 -9.35 3.26
CA LEU A 25 9.30 -8.23 4.15
C LEU A 25 10.79 -8.03 4.36
N THR A 26 11.58 -9.10 4.55
CA THR A 26 13.04 -8.98 4.70
C THR A 26 13.76 -8.51 3.44
N ASN A 27 13.12 -8.67 2.27
CA ASN A 27 13.65 -8.20 0.98
C ASN A 27 13.19 -6.80 0.62
N LEU A 28 12.23 -6.22 1.35
CA LEU A 28 11.81 -4.84 1.14
C LEU A 28 12.97 -3.89 1.48
N LYS A 29 13.27 -3.00 0.55
CA LYS A 29 14.19 -1.88 0.76
C LYS A 29 13.38 -0.60 0.86
N TYR A 30 13.87 0.36 1.62
CA TYR A 30 13.33 1.72 1.59
C TYR A 30 13.43 2.29 0.15
N GLY A 31 12.32 2.84 -0.33
CA GLY A 31 12.18 3.44 -1.65
C GLY A 31 11.58 2.51 -2.71
N PHE A 32 11.93 2.77 -3.97
CA PHE A 32 11.41 2.04 -5.13
C PHE A 32 12.16 0.74 -5.37
N GLY A 33 11.41 -0.34 -5.62
CA GLY A 33 12.00 -1.65 -5.87
C GLY A 33 11.09 -2.61 -6.62
N PHE A 34 11.58 -3.84 -6.74
CA PHE A 34 10.88 -4.95 -7.34
C PHE A 34 10.89 -6.13 -6.36
N LEU A 35 9.75 -6.79 -6.23
CA LEU A 35 9.57 -8.04 -5.52
C LEU A 35 9.05 -9.04 -6.53
N ASP A 36 9.92 -9.93 -7.00
CA ASP A 36 9.72 -10.74 -8.20
C ASP A 36 9.29 -9.86 -9.39
N GLU A 37 8.09 -10.06 -9.96
CA GLU A 37 7.52 -9.23 -11.01
C GLU A 37 6.80 -7.95 -10.51
N PHE A 38 6.59 -7.82 -9.21
CA PHE A 38 5.78 -6.74 -8.64
C PHE A 38 6.61 -5.50 -8.33
N THR A 39 6.20 -4.38 -8.90
CA THR A 39 6.81 -3.08 -8.62
C THR A 39 6.25 -2.51 -7.31
N TYR A 40 7.12 -2.01 -6.44
CA TYR A 40 6.71 -1.40 -5.17
C TYR A 40 7.43 -0.09 -4.85
N VAL A 41 6.84 0.70 -3.97
CA VAL A 41 7.55 1.71 -3.16
C VAL A 41 7.24 1.42 -1.70
N ASN A 42 8.26 1.28 -0.87
CA ASN A 42 8.16 1.11 0.57
C ASN A 42 8.76 2.32 1.28
N PHE A 43 8.20 2.70 2.41
CA PHE A 43 8.72 3.75 3.25
C PHE A 43 8.46 3.46 4.72
N GLU A 44 9.36 3.98 5.54
CA GLU A 44 9.29 3.86 6.98
C GLU A 44 8.34 4.91 7.54
N LEU A 45 7.23 4.44 8.11
CA LEU A 45 6.21 5.28 8.73
C LEU A 45 6.00 4.81 10.17
N GLU A 46 6.27 5.68 11.14
CA GLU A 46 6.07 5.40 12.57
C GLU A 46 4.81 6.11 13.08
N CYS A 47 3.64 5.61 12.68
CA CYS A 47 2.35 6.02 13.25
C CYS A 47 1.37 4.85 13.23
N ASP A 48 0.25 4.97 13.97
CA ASP A 48 -0.79 3.93 14.00
C ASP A 48 -1.79 4.10 12.84
N GLU A 49 -2.05 5.34 12.44
CA GLU A 49 -2.98 5.71 11.39
C GLU A 49 -2.46 6.88 10.56
N ILE A 50 -2.81 6.91 9.29
CA ILE A 50 -2.57 8.06 8.40
C ILE A 50 -3.76 8.26 7.48
N ALA A 51 -4.08 9.51 7.13
CA ALA A 51 -5.21 9.84 6.26
C ALA A 51 -4.74 10.33 4.89
N ASP A 52 -5.46 9.98 3.82
CA ASP A 52 -5.29 10.61 2.51
C ASP A 52 -6.21 11.81 2.28
N SER A 53 -5.92 12.54 1.21
CA SER A 53 -6.69 13.67 0.71
C SER A 53 -8.14 13.33 0.33
N ASP A 54 -8.47 12.05 0.14
CA ASP A 54 -9.84 11.59 -0.13
C ASP A 54 -10.61 11.29 1.18
N GLY A 55 -9.93 11.37 2.33
CA GLY A 55 -10.49 11.07 3.66
C GLY A 55 -10.44 9.60 4.06
N PHE A 56 -9.72 8.74 3.32
CA PHE A 56 -9.50 7.36 3.72
C PHE A 56 -8.43 7.30 4.81
N ILE A 57 -8.71 6.55 5.89
CA ILE A 57 -7.78 6.33 6.99
C ILE A 57 -7.18 4.93 6.83
N TYR A 58 -5.86 4.87 6.77
CA TYR A 58 -5.08 3.64 6.69
C TYR A 58 -4.64 3.23 8.09
N SER A 59 -4.74 1.94 8.41
CA SER A 59 -4.13 1.37 9.61
C SER A 59 -2.70 0.93 9.31
N VAL A 60 -1.79 1.40 10.15
CA VAL A 60 -0.35 1.21 10.01
C VAL A 60 0.12 0.45 11.26
N ASP A 61 0.25 -0.87 11.12
CA ASP A 61 0.65 -1.73 12.25
C ASP A 61 2.16 -2.05 12.21
N SER A 62 2.84 -1.61 11.14
CA SER A 62 4.26 -1.84 10.91
C SER A 62 4.91 -0.62 10.26
N ALA A 63 6.23 -0.53 10.35
CA ALA A 63 7.01 0.51 9.68
C ALA A 63 7.12 0.31 8.15
N ASN A 64 6.37 -0.58 7.50
CA ASN A 64 6.48 -0.84 6.06
C ASN A 64 5.25 -0.35 5.31
N PHE A 65 5.02 0.96 5.28
CA PHE A 65 3.93 1.50 4.49
C PHE A 65 4.38 1.66 3.04
N GLY A 66 3.52 1.31 2.09
CA GLY A 66 3.87 1.48 0.70
C GLY A 66 2.73 1.34 -0.28
N ILE A 67 3.16 1.23 -1.53
CA ILE A 67 2.31 0.89 -2.67
C ILE A 67 2.94 -0.27 -3.43
N ILE A 68 2.12 -1.24 -3.81
CA ILE A 68 2.53 -2.41 -4.61
C ILE A 68 1.41 -2.82 -5.56
N ASP A 69 1.76 -3.45 -6.69
CA ASP A 69 0.78 -3.99 -7.63
C ASP A 69 -0.20 -4.94 -6.90
N ALA A 70 -1.51 -4.70 -7.05
CA ALA A 70 -2.55 -5.45 -6.35
C ALA A 70 -2.67 -6.91 -6.81
N LYS A 71 -2.02 -7.31 -7.91
CA LYS A 71 -1.96 -8.71 -8.37
C LYS A 71 -1.30 -9.66 -7.38
N ILE A 72 -0.50 -9.14 -6.46
CA ILE A 72 0.08 -9.94 -5.37
C ILE A 72 -0.99 -10.44 -4.38
N ILE A 73 -2.17 -9.82 -4.38
CA ILE A 73 -3.27 -10.17 -3.48
C ILE A 73 -4.17 -11.19 -4.16
N ASP A 74 -4.23 -12.39 -3.58
CA ASP A 74 -5.19 -13.43 -3.94
C ASP A 74 -6.05 -13.87 -2.73
N ASP A 75 -7.07 -14.68 -3.00
CA ASP A 75 -8.02 -15.13 -1.97
C ASP A 75 -7.39 -16.05 -0.92
N GLU A 76 -6.32 -16.77 -1.27
CA GLU A 76 -5.58 -17.65 -0.36
C GLU A 76 -4.79 -16.80 0.65
N LEU A 77 -4.07 -15.81 0.15
CA LEU A 77 -3.33 -14.83 0.94
C LEU A 77 -4.26 -14.09 1.90
N LEU A 78 -5.36 -13.52 1.39
CA LEU A 78 -6.34 -12.82 2.22
C LEU A 78 -6.91 -13.75 3.30
N SER A 79 -7.20 -15.01 2.95
CA SER A 79 -7.75 -15.96 3.90
C SER A 79 -6.76 -16.36 4.99
N SER A 80 -5.49 -16.58 4.64
CA SER A 80 -4.41 -16.88 5.60
C SER A 80 -4.17 -15.75 6.60
N ARG A 81 -4.45 -14.50 6.19
CA ARG A 81 -4.27 -13.28 6.99
C ARG A 81 -5.54 -12.81 7.71
N ILE A 82 -6.65 -13.54 7.61
CA ILE A 82 -7.95 -13.13 8.17
C ILE A 82 -8.39 -11.75 7.58
N LEU A 83 -8.01 -11.51 6.33
CA LEU A 83 -8.34 -10.33 5.57
C LEU A 83 -9.42 -10.62 4.52
N THR A 84 -10.06 -9.58 4.04
CA THR A 84 -11.04 -9.63 2.95
C THR A 84 -11.00 -8.34 2.15
N LEU A 85 -11.20 -8.45 0.85
CA LEU A 85 -11.38 -7.32 -0.05
C LEU A 85 -12.87 -6.96 -0.12
N ARG A 86 -13.24 -5.75 0.26
CA ARG A 86 -14.61 -5.23 0.21
C ARG A 86 -14.62 -3.89 -0.51
N HIS A 87 -15.39 -3.76 -1.57
CA HIS A 87 -15.58 -2.48 -2.29
C HIS A 87 -14.28 -1.70 -2.57
N GLY A 88 -13.17 -2.40 -2.88
CA GLY A 88 -11.88 -1.76 -3.15
C GLY A 88 -11.03 -1.42 -1.91
N PHE A 89 -11.35 -1.92 -0.72
CA PHE A 89 -10.49 -1.82 0.46
C PHE A 89 -10.26 -3.18 1.13
N ILE A 90 -9.08 -3.33 1.73
CA ILE A 90 -8.72 -4.46 2.58
C ILE A 90 -9.25 -4.20 3.98
N ALA A 91 -9.93 -5.18 4.55
CA ALA A 91 -10.46 -5.13 5.91
C ALA A 91 -10.22 -6.45 6.63
N ASN A 92 -10.28 -6.42 7.95
CA ASN A 92 -10.37 -7.65 8.74
C ASN A 92 -11.74 -8.33 8.47
N LYS A 93 -11.75 -9.67 8.33
CA LYS A 93 -12.97 -10.44 8.07
C LYS A 93 -14.08 -10.18 9.10
N PHE A 94 -13.72 -9.84 10.34
CA PHE A 94 -14.65 -9.71 11.46
C PHE A 94 -15.09 -8.28 11.78
N SER A 95 -14.27 -7.24 11.53
CA SER A 95 -14.60 -5.87 11.95
C SER A 95 -15.14 -4.98 10.84
N SER A 96 -15.03 -5.38 9.57
CA SER A 96 -15.36 -4.52 8.40
C SER A 96 -14.61 -3.18 8.35
N HIS A 97 -13.71 -2.93 9.30
CA HIS A 97 -12.94 -1.70 9.39
C HIS A 97 -11.91 -1.67 8.24
N PRO A 98 -11.88 -0.61 7.42
CA PRO A 98 -10.89 -0.47 6.36
C PRO A 98 -9.49 -0.37 6.95
N LEU A 99 -8.53 -1.10 6.38
CA LEU A 99 -7.13 -1.10 6.81
C LEU A 99 -6.23 -0.46 5.74
N ALA A 100 -6.54 -0.74 4.48
CA ALA A 100 -5.79 -0.29 3.32
C ALA A 100 -6.72 -0.26 2.10
N ARG A 101 -6.34 0.45 1.03
CA ARG A 101 -7.17 0.58 -0.17
C ARG A 101 -6.49 0.00 -1.40
N ILE A 102 -7.31 -0.52 -2.32
CA ILE A 102 -6.94 -0.85 -3.68
C ILE A 102 -7.42 0.28 -4.58
N VAL A 103 -6.50 0.89 -5.32
CA VAL A 103 -6.78 2.03 -6.19
C VAL A 103 -6.55 1.62 -7.64
N ASP A 104 -7.51 1.93 -8.50
CA ASP A 104 -7.43 1.71 -9.94
C ASP A 104 -6.98 3.00 -10.63
N PHE A 105 -5.69 3.07 -10.98
CA PHE A 105 -5.11 4.17 -11.73
C PHE A 105 -5.30 3.94 -13.23
N LYS A 106 -6.06 4.83 -13.88
CA LYS A 106 -6.38 4.73 -15.32
C LYS A 106 -5.22 5.06 -16.24
N ASP A 107 -4.29 5.87 -15.75
CA ASP A 107 -3.12 6.34 -16.47
C ASP A 107 -1.85 6.04 -15.69
N GLU A 108 -0.70 6.14 -16.36
CA GLU A 108 0.59 6.11 -15.67
C GLU A 108 0.65 7.23 -14.63
N PHE A 109 1.21 6.90 -13.46
CA PHE A 109 1.32 7.85 -12.36
C PHE A 109 2.70 7.82 -11.72
N LYS A 110 2.97 8.84 -10.92
CA LYS A 110 4.20 8.96 -10.15
C LYS A 110 3.91 8.84 -8.67
N VAL A 111 4.85 8.25 -7.96
CA VAL A 111 4.94 8.32 -6.51
C VAL A 111 6.05 9.29 -6.17
N SER A 112 5.72 10.35 -5.43
CA SER A 112 6.68 11.34 -4.97
C SER A 112 6.66 11.47 -3.46
N ILE A 113 7.86 11.51 -2.87
CA ILE A 113 8.05 11.64 -1.43
C ILE A 113 8.79 12.95 -1.15
N CYS A 114 8.15 13.78 -0.32
CA CYS A 114 8.65 15.04 0.21
C CYS A 114 8.55 15.01 1.75
N ASP A 115 9.18 15.97 2.43
CA ASP A 115 9.33 15.95 3.89
C ASP A 115 7.99 15.93 4.66
N ASN A 116 6.91 16.46 4.08
CA ASN A 116 5.60 16.58 4.73
C ASN A 116 4.47 15.83 4.01
N GLU A 117 4.76 15.20 2.87
CA GLU A 117 3.71 14.54 2.08
C GLU A 117 4.23 13.37 1.24
N ILE A 118 3.34 12.40 1.06
CA ILE A 118 3.52 11.29 0.12
C ILE A 118 2.40 11.35 -0.91
N LYS A 119 2.76 11.40 -2.20
CA LYS A 119 1.78 11.46 -3.29
C LYS A 119 1.81 10.19 -4.13
N PHE A 120 0.64 9.60 -4.38
CA PHE A 120 0.40 8.50 -5.31
C PHE A 120 -0.55 8.97 -6.41
N GLY A 121 -0.01 9.50 -7.51
CA GLY A 121 -0.83 10.19 -8.51
C GLY A 121 -1.58 11.37 -7.89
N ASN A 122 -2.90 11.24 -7.74
CA ASN A 122 -3.76 12.28 -7.15
C ASN A 122 -4.03 12.09 -5.65
N ILE A 123 -3.62 10.97 -5.05
CA ILE A 123 -3.80 10.68 -3.63
C ILE A 123 -2.63 11.28 -2.85
N ILE A 124 -2.91 12.05 -1.80
CA ILE A 124 -1.90 12.73 -0.98
C ILE A 124 -2.05 12.30 0.48
N LEU A 125 -0.99 11.77 1.09
CA LEU A 125 -0.88 11.57 2.53
C LEU A 125 -0.09 12.73 3.14
N ASN A 126 -0.57 13.32 4.22
CA ASN A 126 0.20 14.30 5.01
C ASN A 126 0.91 13.57 6.14
N LEU A 127 2.24 13.77 6.24
CA LEU A 127 3.10 13.16 7.26
C LEU A 127 3.13 14.00 8.55
#